data_AF-A0A2J6WSL6-F1
#
_entry.id   AF-A0A2J6WSL6-F1
#
_cell.length_a   1.000
_cell.length_b   1.000
_cell.length_c   1.000
_cell.angle_alpha   90.00
_cell.angle_beta   90.00
_cell.angle_gamma   90.00
#
_symmetry.space_group_name_H-M   'P 1'
#
loop_
_entity.id
_entity.type
_entity.pdbx_description
1 polymer ?
#
loop_
_entity_poly.entity_id
_entity_poly.type
_entity_poly.pdbx_seq_one_letter_code
_entity_poly.pdbx_strand_id
1 'polypeptide(L)' 'VDPALIGDFAARSTPDDYLLVFGIGPQLSSKDLPAFLPNSEAVERVIITSPVELAFPLHTEMVIRFFTQLRQ' A
#
# COMPACT_ATOMS: atom_id res chain seq x y z
N VAL A 1 -12.19 -4.92 4.38
CA VAL A 1 -11.48 -4.63 5.64
C VAL A 1 -12.32 -3.65 6.42
N ASP A 2 -12.55 -3.88 7.70
CA ASP A 2 -13.23 -2.91 8.56
C ASP A 2 -12.38 -1.63 8.66
N PRO A 3 -12.92 -0.44 8.31
CA PRO A 3 -12.19 0.82 8.41
C PRO A 3 -11.59 1.10 9.79
N ALA A 4 -12.23 0.61 10.87
CA ALA A 4 -11.73 0.80 12.23
C ALA A 4 -10.40 0.08 12.51
N LEU A 5 -9.99 -0.85 11.64
CA LEU A 5 -8.74 -1.58 11.74
C LEU A 5 -7.60 -0.95 10.94
N ILE A 6 -7.84 0.19 10.27
CA ILE A 6 -6.80 0.91 9.53
C ILE A 6 -6.07 1.85 10.48
N GLY A 7 -4.76 1.64 10.63
CA GLY A 7 -3.89 2.53 11.39
C GLY A 7 -3.30 3.63 10.51
N ASP A 8 -3.11 4.82 11.08
CA ASP A 8 -2.44 5.93 10.41
C ASP A 8 -0.99 5.59 10.07
N PHE A 9 -0.54 5.97 8.87
CA PHE A 9 0.84 5.75 8.43
C PHE A 9 1.56 7.03 8.02
N ALA A 10 0.93 7.81 7.13
CA ALA A 10 1.50 9.04 6.61
C ALA A 10 0.46 9.93 5.93
N ALA A 11 0.73 11.22 5.90
CA ALA A 11 0.12 12.16 4.98
C ALA A 11 1.23 12.92 4.23
N ARG A 12 1.08 13.10 2.92
CA ARG A 12 2.04 13.78 2.04
C ARG A 12 1.32 14.62 1.01
N SER A 13 1.76 15.86 0.84
CA SER A 13 1.33 16.69 -0.29
C SER A 13 2.16 16.38 -1.53
N THR A 14 1.54 16.38 -2.70
CA THR A 14 2.24 16.45 -3.98
C THR A 14 2.57 17.90 -4.31
N PRO A 15 3.51 18.15 -5.25
CA PRO A 15 3.72 19.48 -5.80
C PRO A 15 2.50 20.06 -6.52
N ASP A 16 1.58 19.20 -6.96
CA ASP A 16 0.39 19.56 -7.74
C ASP A 16 -0.87 19.69 -6.86
N ASP A 17 -0.69 20.10 -5.60
CA ASP A 17 -1.76 20.39 -4.63
C ASP A 17 -2.68 19.20 -4.25
N TYR A 18 -2.25 17.96 -4.46
CA TYR A 18 -2.94 16.78 -3.97
C TYR A 18 -2.42 16.36 -2.60
N LEU A 19 -3.33 15.89 -1.73
CA LEU A 19 -2.98 15.23 -0.47
C LEU A 19 -3.16 13.72 -0.63
N LEU A 20 -2.08 12.96 -0.40
CA LEU A 20 -2.15 11.50 -0.26
C LEU A 20 -2.12 11.14 1.22
N VAL A 21 -3.11 10.38 1.65
CA VAL A 21 -3.22 9.82 3.00
C VAL A 21 -3.01 8.31 2.89
N PHE A 22 -2.06 7.81 3.65
CA PHE A 22 -1.68 6.40 3.69
C PHE A 22 -2.05 5.82 5.05
N GLY A 23 -2.68 4.65 5.02
CA GLY A 23 -2.98 3.84 6.20
C GLY A 23 -2.48 2.41 6.04
N ILE A 24 -2.20 1.75 7.16
CA ILE A 24 -1.85 0.33 7.20
C ILE A 24 -3.07 -0.46 7.63
N GLY A 25 -3.47 -1.42 6.80
CA GLY A 25 -4.52 -2.37 7.15
C GLY A 25 -4.02 -3.48 8.07
N PRO A 26 -4.94 -4.31 8.60
CA PRO A 26 -4.56 -5.46 9.39
C PRO A 26 -3.74 -6.44 8.55
N GLN A 27 -2.90 -7.23 9.22
CA GLN A 27 -2.16 -8.32 8.57
C GLN A 27 -3.15 -9.38 8.04
N LEU A 28 -2.98 -9.78 6.79
CA LEU A 28 -3.80 -10.80 6.13
C LEU A 28 -2.96 -12.04 5.83
N SER A 29 -3.53 -13.23 6.03
CA SER A 29 -2.94 -14.44 5.47
C SER A 29 -3.10 -14.43 3.96
N SER A 30 -2.12 -14.97 3.23
CA SER A 30 -2.25 -15.17 1.79
C SER A 30 -3.46 -16.04 1.43
N LYS A 31 -3.82 -16.97 2.32
CA LYS A 31 -4.97 -17.88 2.19
C LYS A 31 -6.32 -17.15 2.26
N ASP A 32 -6.33 -16.01 2.94
CA ASP A 32 -7.54 -15.20 3.16
C ASP A 32 -7.75 -14.16 2.04
N LEU A 33 -6.80 -14.05 1.09
CA LEU A 33 -6.94 -13.14 -0.03
C LEU A 33 -7.98 -13.69 -1.03
N PRO A 34 -9.03 -12.91 -1.37
CA PRO A 34 -10.00 -13.34 -2.37
C PRO A 34 -9.31 -13.49 -3.73
N ALA A 35 -9.81 -14.38 -4.59
CA ALA A 35 -9.30 -14.52 -5.95
C ALA A 35 -9.30 -13.15 -6.66
N PHE A 36 -8.20 -12.83 -7.35
CA PHE A 36 -8.13 -11.60 -8.12
C PHE A 36 -8.88 -11.78 -9.45
N LEU A 37 -9.76 -10.84 -9.76
CA LEU A 37 -10.49 -10.79 -11.03
C LEU A 37 -10.11 -9.49 -11.74
N PRO A 38 -9.45 -9.53 -12.91
CA PRO A 38 -9.09 -8.34 -13.66
C PRO A 38 -10.31 -7.49 -14.03
N ASN A 39 -10.12 -6.17 -14.10
CA ASN A 39 -11.13 -5.22 -14.54
C ASN A 39 -10.49 -4.07 -15.36
N SER A 40 -11.27 -3.03 -15.68
CA SER A 40 -10.80 -1.88 -16.46
C SER A 40 -9.73 -1.04 -15.76
N GLU A 41 -9.61 -1.14 -14.45
CA GLU A 41 -8.68 -0.34 -13.63
C GLU A 41 -7.41 -1.13 -13.26
N ALA A 42 -7.53 -2.44 -13.03
CA ALA A 42 -6.42 -3.29 -12.61
C ALA A 42 -6.43 -4.64 -13.34
N VAL A 43 -5.28 -4.97 -13.97
CA VAL A 43 -5.10 -6.22 -14.72
C VAL A 43 -4.53 -7.36 -13.88
N GLU A 44 -3.89 -7.06 -12.75
CA GLU A 44 -3.27 -8.06 -11.87
C GLU A 44 -3.19 -7.60 -10.40
N ARG A 45 -2.87 -8.54 -9.50
CA ARG A 45 -2.47 -8.27 -8.12
C ARG A 45 -1.17 -8.98 -7.79
N VAL A 46 -0.12 -8.20 -7.60
CA VAL A 46 1.23 -8.67 -7.28
C VAL A 46 1.50 -8.55 -5.78
N ILE A 47 2.15 -9.55 -5.19
CA ILE A 47 2.62 -9.51 -3.79
C ILE A 47 4.12 -9.29 -3.80
N ILE A 48 4.57 -8.22 -3.14
CA ILE A 48 5.99 -7.90 -2.96
C ILE A 48 6.43 -8.28 -1.54
N THR A 49 7.65 -8.81 -1.41
CA THR A 49 8.24 -9.24 -0.12
C THR A 49 9.48 -8.42 0.27
N SER A 50 9.81 -7.42 -0.53
CA SER A 50 10.89 -6.47 -0.32
C SER A 50 10.49 -5.09 -0.88
N PRO A 51 11.18 -4.00 -0.50
CA PRO A 51 10.95 -2.71 -1.14
C PRO A 51 11.20 -2.82 -2.65
N VAL A 52 10.27 -2.28 -3.43
CA VAL A 52 10.41 -2.12 -4.88
C VAL A 52 9.97 -0.71 -5.27
N GLU A 53 10.46 -0.23 -6.41
CA GLU A 53 9.94 0.99 -7.03
C GLU A 53 8.54 0.73 -7.58
N LEU A 54 7.63 1.67 -7.30
CA LEU A 54 6.27 1.71 -7.83
C LEU A 54 6.13 2.83 -8.85
N ALA A 55 5.00 2.84 -9.58
CA ALA A 55 4.75 3.80 -10.64
C ALA A 55 4.77 5.28 -10.21
N PHE A 56 4.54 5.56 -8.92
CA PHE A 56 4.45 6.93 -8.39
C PHE A 56 5.47 7.17 -7.27
N PRO A 57 6.18 8.33 -7.27
CA PRO A 57 7.24 8.60 -6.29
C PRO A 57 6.82 8.49 -4.82
N LEU A 58 5.68 9.07 -4.44
CA LEU A 58 5.20 8.98 -3.04
C LEU A 58 4.79 7.56 -2.65
N HIS A 59 4.35 6.73 -3.60
CA HIS A 59 4.03 5.33 -3.32
C HIS A 59 5.31 4.53 -3.10
N THR A 60 6.36 4.78 -3.90
CA THR A 60 7.70 4.23 -3.72
C THR A 60 8.27 4.60 -2.35
N GLU A 61 8.17 5.88 -1.94
CA GLU A 61 8.59 6.33 -0.61
C GLU A 61 7.88 5.53 0.50
N MET A 62 6.57 5.37 0.41
CA MET A 62 5.79 4.67 1.43
C MET A 62 6.10 3.17 1.50
N VAL A 63 6.31 2.50 0.36
CA VAL A 63 6.74 1.08 0.33
C VAL A 63 8.10 0.90 1.00
N ILE A 64 9.08 1.76 0.68
CA ILE A 64 10.40 1.71 1.31
C ILE A 64 10.30 1.93 2.83
N ARG A 65 9.50 2.90 3.26
CA ARG A 65 9.26 3.18 4.68
C ARG A 65 8.62 1.99 5.39
N PHE A 66 7.59 1.39 4.80
CA PHE A 66 6.87 0.24 5.36
C PHE A 66 7.80 -0.94 5.64
N PHE A 67 8.58 -1.36 4.63
CA PHE A 67 9.55 -2.45 4.79
C PHE A 67 10.76 -2.11 5.68
N THR A 68 11.05 -0.83 5.89
CA THR A 68 12.08 -0.41 6.84
C THR A 68 11.58 -0.51 8.28
N GLN A 69 10.30 -0.17 8.52
CA GLN A 69 9.67 -0.29 9.83
C GLN A 69 9.35 -1.74 10.22
N LEU A 70 8.95 -2.59 9.28
CA LEU A 70 8.70 -4.03 9.56
C LEU A 70 9.95 -4.82 9.95
N ARG A 71 11.15 -4.32 9.67
CA ARG A 71 12.42 -4.97 10.02
C ARG A 71 12.93 -4.58 11.42
N GLN A 72 12.16 -3.77 12.16
CA GLN A 72 12.43 -3.39 13.54
C GLN A 72 11.54 -4.21 14.49
#